data_AF-A0A841BUM9-F1
#
_entry.id   AF-A0A841BUM9-F1
#
_cell.length_a   1.000
_cell.length_b   1.000
_cell.length_c   1.000
_cell.angle_alpha   90.00
_cell.angle_beta   90.00
_cell.angle_gamma   90.00
#
_symmetry.space_group_name_H-M   'P 1'
#
loop_
_entity.id
_entity.type
_entity.pdbx_description
1 polymer ?
#
loop_
_entity_poly.entity_id
_entity_poly.type
_entity_poly.pdbx_seq_one_letter_code
_entity_poly.pdbx_strand_id
1 'polypeptide(L)' 'MVGDDLTAADFPSDDRVVEFDDDAPALPAQTRDDTDAGWGESSSSNDDRLLAERPPHWD' A
#
# COMPACT_ATOMS: atom_id res chain seq x y z
N MET A 1 17.51 8.20 -36.55
CA MET A 1 17.69 7.89 -35.12
C MET A 1 17.41 9.17 -34.36
N VAL A 2 16.20 9.29 -33.80
CA VAL A 2 15.88 10.34 -32.81
C VAL A 2 15.56 9.54 -31.56
N GLY A 3 16.49 9.57 -30.61
CA GLY A 3 16.27 9.00 -29.29
C GLY A 3 15.33 9.94 -28.56
N ASP A 4 14.08 9.51 -28.40
CA ASP A 4 13.19 10.13 -27.44
C ASP A 4 13.59 9.56 -26.08
N ASP A 5 14.45 10.33 -25.43
CA ASP A 5 14.84 10.21 -24.05
C ASP A 5 13.58 10.33 -23.19
N LEU A 6 13.04 9.20 -22.75
CA LEU A 6 11.93 9.14 -21.80
C LEU A 6 12.46 9.59 -20.43
N THR A 7 12.74 10.89 -20.29
CA THR A 7 13.03 11.52 -19.01
C THR A 7 11.84 11.31 -18.10
N ALA A 8 12.10 10.81 -16.90
CA ALA A 8 11.15 10.45 -15.85
C ALA A 8 10.30 11.62 -15.32
N ALA A 9 9.52 12.27 -16.18
CA ALA A 9 8.72 13.45 -15.85
C ALA A 9 7.35 13.52 -16.57
N ASP A 10 6.83 12.40 -17.09
CA ASP A 10 5.45 12.33 -17.62
C ASP A 10 4.60 11.20 -17.01
N PHE A 11 5.04 10.58 -15.92
CA PHE A 11 4.03 10.04 -15.01
C PHE A 11 3.50 11.25 -14.26
N PRO A 12 2.28 11.76 -14.56
CA PRO A 12 1.68 12.71 -13.65
C PRO A 12 1.73 12.03 -12.29
N SER A 13 2.48 12.60 -11.34
CA SER A 13 2.30 12.24 -9.94
C SER A 13 0.82 12.38 -9.72
N ASP A 14 0.17 11.23 -9.48
CA ASP A 14 -1.26 11.00 -9.66
C ASP A 14 -2.04 11.73 -8.58
N ASP A 15 -1.94 13.06 -8.54
CA ASP A 15 -2.69 13.97 -7.69
C ASP A 15 -4.09 14.12 -8.30
N ARG A 16 -4.73 12.98 -8.55
CA ARG A 16 -6.11 12.91 -8.96
C ARG A 16 -6.93 13.11 -7.70
N VAL A 17 -7.62 14.25 -7.64
CA VAL A 17 -8.55 14.57 -6.56
C VAL A 17 -9.67 13.52 -6.56
N VAL A 18 -9.73 12.71 -5.50
CA VAL A 18 -10.82 11.77 -5.23
C VAL A 18 -11.83 12.47 -4.32
N GLU A 19 -13.03 12.71 -4.83
CA GLU A 19 -14.12 13.22 -3.99
C GLU A 19 -14.67 12.07 -3.13
N PHE A 20 -14.51 12.19 -1.82
CA PHE A 20 -15.11 11.25 -0.85
C PHE A 20 -16.52 11.72 -0.50
N ASP A 21 -17.47 10.81 -0.61
CA ASP A 21 -18.81 11.00 -0.07
C ASP A 21 -18.80 10.58 1.41
N ASP A 22 -19.09 11.52 2.32
CA ASP A 22 -19.07 11.29 3.78
C ASP A 22 -20.20 10.37 4.27
N ASP A 23 -21.23 10.12 3.45
CA ASP A 23 -22.40 9.31 3.81
C ASP A 23 -22.24 7.84 3.36
N ALA A 24 -21.38 7.58 2.38
CA ALA A 24 -21.04 6.24 1.93
C ALA A 24 -19.91 5.62 2.77
N PRO A 25 -20.03 4.36 3.21
CA PRO A 25 -18.89 3.67 3.81
C PRO A 25 -17.77 3.57 2.77
N ALA A 26 -16.60 4.13 3.10
CA ALA A 26 -15.45 4.23 2.21
C ALA A 26 -14.98 2.87 1.64
N LEU A 27 -15.32 1.77 2.33
CA LEU A 27 -15.01 0.40 1.91
C LEU A 27 -16.22 -0.52 2.12
N PRO A 28 -16.33 -1.61 1.32
CA PRO A 28 -17.29 -2.68 1.58
C PRO A 28 -17.07 -3.30 2.97
N ALA A 29 -18.08 -4.02 3.47
CA ALA A 29 -17.98 -4.69 4.76
C ALA A 29 -16.77 -5.65 4.78
N GLN A 30 -15.79 -5.35 5.62
CA GLN A 30 -14.60 -6.18 5.83
C GLN A 30 -14.99 -7.52 6.47
N THR A 31 -14.53 -8.62 5.90
CA THR A 31 -14.77 -9.96 6.42
C THR A 31 -13.66 -10.36 7.41
N ARG A 32 -13.89 -11.44 8.18
CA ARG A 32 -12.85 -11.97 9.08
C ARG A 32 -11.64 -12.49 8.30
N ASP A 33 -11.85 -13.00 7.10
CA ASP A 33 -10.81 -13.54 6.23
C ASP A 33 -9.88 -12.45 5.66
N ASP A 34 -10.30 -11.18 5.69
CA ASP A 34 -9.47 -10.02 5.35
C ASP A 34 -8.49 -9.60 6.47
N THR A 35 -8.52 -10.31 7.60
CA THR A 35 -7.57 -10.12 8.69
C THR A 35 -6.50 -11.21 8.64
N ASP A 36 -5.39 -11.02 9.35
CA ASP A 36 -4.39 -12.08 9.52
C ASP A 36 -4.90 -13.28 10.36
N ALA A 37 -6.14 -13.19 10.87
CA ALA A 37 -6.76 -14.26 11.63
C ALA A 37 -6.82 -15.57 10.82
N GLY A 38 -6.12 -16.60 11.31
CA GLY A 38 -6.04 -17.90 10.65
C GLY A 38 -4.77 -18.12 9.83
N TRP A 39 -3.94 -17.09 9.63
CA TRP A 39 -2.62 -17.19 8.99
C TRP A 39 -1.52 -17.73 9.91
N GLY A 40 -1.88 -18.18 11.12
CA GLY A 40 -0.97 -18.82 12.08
C GLY A 40 -0.18 -17.86 12.97
N GLU A 41 -0.44 -16.56 12.90
CA GLU A 41 0.25 -15.53 13.68
C GLU A 41 -0.30 -15.45 15.11
N SER A 42 0.60 -15.38 16.10
CA SER A 42 0.24 -15.08 17.49
C SER A 42 0.07 -13.56 17.66
N SER A 43 -0.89 -13.12 18.49
CA SER A 43 -1.20 -11.69 18.73
C SER A 43 -0.08 -10.85 19.36
N SER A 44 1.15 -11.37 19.47
CA SER A 44 2.32 -10.67 20.01
C SER A 44 3.21 -10.17 18.88
N SER A 45 3.48 -8.87 18.90
CA SER A 45 4.31 -8.06 18.00
C SER A 45 5.35 -8.83 17.18
N ASN A 46 5.08 -8.92 15.87
CA ASN A 46 6.02 -9.39 14.84
C ASN A 46 6.99 -8.27 14.38
N ASP A 47 6.92 -7.11 15.02
CA ASP A 47 7.61 -5.87 14.63
C ASP A 47 9.13 -6.04 14.57
N ASP A 48 9.73 -6.76 15.54
CA ASP A 48 11.16 -7.03 15.58
C ASP A 48 11.66 -7.86 14.38
N ARG A 49 10.87 -8.85 13.92
CA ARG A 49 11.19 -9.64 12.72
C ARG A 49 11.10 -8.76 11.47
N LEU A 50 10.04 -7.98 11.35
CA LEU A 50 9.80 -7.12 10.19
C LEU A 50 10.87 -6.03 10.05
N LEU A 51 11.36 -5.48 11.16
CA LEU A 51 12.47 -4.53 11.17
C LEU A 51 13.80 -5.19 10.79
N ALA A 52 14.03 -6.44 11.22
CA ALA A 52 15.23 -7.20 10.87
C ALA A 52 15.25 -7.62 9.38
N GLU A 53 14.08 -7.88 8.80
CA GLU A 53 13.90 -8.31 7.40
C GLU A 53 13.64 -7.13 6.44
N ARG A 54 13.83 -5.89 6.93
CA ARG A 54 13.57 -4.67 6.17
C ARG A 54 14.29 -4.67 4.81
N PRO A 55 13.56 -4.58 3.69
CA PRO A 55 14.19 -4.45 2.39
C PRO A 55 14.95 -3.12 2.26
N PRO A 56 15.99 -3.09 1.40
CA PRO A 56 16.92 -1.98 1.32
C PRO A 56 16.33 -0.65 0.83
N HIS A 57 15.07 -0.63 0.37
CA HIS A 57 14.37 0.57 -0.11
C HIS A 57 13.42 1.19 0.93
N TRP A 58 13.35 0.67 2.16
CA TRP A 58 12.52 1.23 3.25
C TRP A 58 13.20 2.40 4.00
N ASP A 59 13.86 3.31 3.28
CA ASP A 59 14.39 4.55 3.86
C ASP A 59 13.55 5.76 3.44
#